data_AF-A0A9D3ZQ83-F1
#
_entry.id   AF-A0A9D3ZQ83-F1
#
_cell.length_a   1.000
_cell.length_b   1.000
_cell.length_c   1.000
_cell.angle_alpha   90.00
_cell.angle_beta   90.00
_cell.angle_gamma   90.00
#
_symmetry.space_group_name_H-M   'P 1'
#
loop_
_entity.id
_entity.type
_entity.pdbx_description
1 polymer ?
#
loop_
_entity_poly.entity_id
_entity_poly.type
_entity_poly.pdbx_seq_one_letter_code
_entity_poly.pdbx_strand_id
1 'polypeptide(L)'
;MKKNYVIEEVVPNELVANAFKADKDAYKKHLDDMLDMGCLMLATMTLELQKQYEDIVTYDMIQHLKELYERQTRQERYKTSKVLFQCKTVEGSPMGTHVLKMIGYIESLEKLGFLLGVELVSDVIL
;
A
#
# COMPACT_ATOMS: atom_id res chain seq x y z
N MET A 1 -15.83 12.54 -2.05
CA MET A 1 -15.06 12.08 -0.87
C MET A 1 -15.21 13.12 0.23
N LYS A 2 -16.07 12.90 1.23
CA LYS A 2 -16.27 13.84 2.37
C LYS A 2 -15.92 13.22 3.73
N LYS A 3 -15.47 11.96 3.78
CA LYS A 3 -15.23 11.18 5.02
C LYS A 3 -13.79 10.65 5.17
N ASN A 4 -12.83 11.11 4.35
CA ASN A 4 -11.45 10.59 4.39
C ASN A 4 -10.75 10.85 5.73
N TYR A 5 -11.16 11.88 6.47
CA TYR A 5 -10.59 12.21 7.78
C TYR A 5 -10.68 11.04 8.78
N VAL A 6 -11.69 10.17 8.64
CA VAL A 6 -11.89 8.98 9.50
C VAL A 6 -10.78 7.93 9.34
N ILE A 7 -10.04 8.00 8.23
CA ILE A 7 -8.94 7.09 7.89
C ILE A 7 -7.58 7.65 8.35
N GLU A 8 -7.50 8.96 8.56
CA GLU A 8 -6.27 9.70 8.88
C GLU A 8 -6.17 10.03 10.37
N GLU A 9 -7.30 10.26 11.04
CA GLU A 9 -7.36 10.67 12.44
C GLU A 9 -7.67 9.49 13.37
N VAL A 10 -7.00 9.49 14.52
CA VAL A 10 -7.26 8.52 15.59
C VAL A 10 -8.67 8.73 16.12
N VAL A 11 -9.39 7.62 16.38
CA VAL A 11 -10.72 7.64 16.96
C VAL A 11 -10.72 8.51 18.23
N PRO A 12 -11.58 9.53 18.35
CA PRO A 12 -11.65 10.35 19.56
C PRO A 12 -11.95 9.47 20.78
N ASN A 13 -11.27 9.72 21.90
CA ASN A 13 -11.53 9.01 23.16
C ASN A 13 -12.99 9.21 23.61
N GLU A 14 -13.57 8.21 24.27
CA GLU A 14 -14.94 8.31 24.82
C GLU A 14 -15.12 9.60 25.65
N LEU A 15 -16.17 10.34 25.34
CA LEU A 15 -16.48 11.60 26.01
C LEU A 15 -16.92 11.35 27.45
N VAL A 16 -16.38 12.14 28.39
CA VAL A 16 -16.80 12.15 29.79
C VAL A 16 -18.30 12.50 29.89
N ALA A 17 -19.02 11.91 30.84
CA ALA A 17 -20.48 12.02 30.97
C ALA A 17 -21.06 13.46 30.89
N ASN A 18 -20.26 14.46 31.29
CA ASN A 18 -20.60 15.89 31.29
C ASN A 18 -20.27 16.66 29.99
N ALA A 19 -19.89 15.98 28.90
CA ALA A 19 -19.60 16.62 27.62
C ALA A 19 -20.83 17.34 27.04
N PHE A 20 -20.59 18.45 26.32
CA PHE A 20 -21.65 19.22 25.69
C PHE A 20 -22.37 18.38 24.63
N LYS A 21 -23.65 18.68 24.39
CA LYS A 21 -24.47 17.97 23.40
C LYS A 21 -23.81 17.96 22.00
N ALA A 22 -23.19 19.07 21.62
CA ALA A 22 -22.48 19.19 20.35
C ALA A 22 -21.30 18.20 20.23
N ASP A 23 -20.56 17.97 21.31
CA ASP A 23 -19.44 17.02 21.32
C ASP A 23 -19.95 15.59 21.15
N LYS A 24 -21.05 15.24 21.84
CA LYS A 24 -21.69 13.92 21.72
C LYS A 24 -22.21 13.66 20.30
N ASP A 25 -22.82 14.67 19.68
CA ASP A 25 -23.32 14.58 18.31
C ASP A 25 -22.17 14.43 17.30
N ALA A 26 -21.06 15.15 17.50
CA ALA A 26 -19.85 15.05 16.67
C ALA A 26 -19.18 13.67 16.79
N TYR A 27 -19.06 13.13 18.01
CA TYR A 27 -18.52 11.80 18.26
C TYR A 27 -19.36 10.71 17.58
N LYS A 28 -20.69 10.77 17.75
CA LYS A 28 -21.59 9.81 17.11
C LYS A 28 -21.47 9.86 15.59
N LYS A 29 -21.43 11.06 15.01
CA LYS A 29 -21.24 11.23 13.56
C LYS A 29 -19.91 10.60 13.09
N HIS A 30 -18.83 10.75 13.86
CA HIS A 30 -17.56 10.11 13.54
C HIS A 30 -17.65 8.59 13.53
N LEU A 31 -18.36 7.99 14.49
CA LEU A 31 -18.60 6.54 14.50
C LEU A 31 -19.43 6.09 13.30
N ASP A 32 -20.51 6.79 12.98
CA ASP A 32 -21.35 6.48 11.81
C ASP A 32 -20.53 6.59 10.51
N ASP A 33 -19.73 7.66 10.37
CA ASP A 33 -18.85 7.85 9.21
C ASP A 33 -17.75 6.77 9.12
N MET A 34 -17.30 6.24 10.25
CA MET A 34 -16.34 5.12 10.31
C MET A 34 -16.96 3.82 9.85
N LEU A 35 -18.16 3.50 10.33
CA LEU A 35 -18.90 2.30 9.91
C LEU A 35 -19.14 2.31 8.40
N ASP A 36 -19.56 3.43 7.84
CA ASP A 36 -19.76 3.58 6.39
C ASP A 36 -18.48 3.29 5.61
N MET A 37 -17.34 3.84 6.04
CA MET A 37 -16.05 3.60 5.39
C MET A 37 -15.59 2.14 5.58
N GLY A 38 -15.84 1.55 6.75
CA GLY A 38 -15.57 0.14 7.03
C GLY A 38 -16.34 -0.78 6.09
N CYS A 39 -17.65 -0.57 5.95
CA CYS A 39 -18.49 -1.33 5.03
C CYS A 39 -18.04 -1.17 3.58
N LEU A 40 -17.71 0.06 3.14
CA LEU A 40 -17.21 0.29 1.79
C LEU A 40 -15.88 -0.44 1.54
N MET A 41 -14.94 -0.33 2.49
CA MET A 41 -13.65 -1.00 2.42
C MET A 41 -13.84 -2.52 2.30
N LEU A 42 -14.58 -3.14 3.21
CA LEU A 42 -14.87 -4.58 3.19
C LEU A 42 -15.53 -5.03 1.89
N ALA A 43 -16.48 -4.24 1.36
CA ALA A 43 -17.18 -4.57 0.11
C ALA A 43 -16.25 -4.55 -1.11
N THR A 44 -15.15 -3.81 -1.07
CA THR A 44 -14.15 -3.75 -2.16
C THR A 44 -13.02 -4.76 -2.01
N MET A 45 -12.97 -5.51 -0.91
CA MET A 45 -11.94 -6.50 -0.64
C MET A 45 -12.26 -7.86 -1.26
N THR A 46 -11.23 -8.70 -1.35
CA THR A 46 -11.40 -10.12 -1.63
C THR A 46 -12.07 -10.81 -0.43
N LEU A 47 -12.74 -11.94 -0.67
CA LEU A 47 -13.43 -12.69 0.39
C LEU A 47 -12.50 -13.09 1.55
N GLU A 48 -11.23 -13.38 1.25
CA GLU A 48 -10.24 -13.73 2.27
C GLU A 48 -9.94 -12.56 3.20
N LEU A 49 -9.65 -11.38 2.65
CA LEU A 49 -9.42 -10.17 3.44
C LEU A 49 -10.70 -9.75 4.16
N GLN A 50 -11.86 -9.82 3.50
CA GLN A 50 -13.13 -9.47 4.13
C GLN A 50 -13.37 -10.29 5.41
N LYS A 51 -13.14 -11.61 5.39
CA LYS A 51 -13.25 -12.47 6.58
C LYS A 51 -12.24 -12.14 7.67
N GLN A 52 -11.04 -11.68 7.28
CA GLN A 52 -10.00 -11.30 8.24
C GLN A 52 -10.34 -9.98 8.96
N TYR A 53 -11.07 -9.08 8.31
CA TYR A 53 -11.31 -7.72 8.80
C TYR A 53 -12.77 -7.42 9.19
N GLU A 54 -13.68 -8.41 9.13
CA GLU A 54 -15.12 -8.26 9.46
C GLU A 54 -15.37 -7.60 10.83
N ASP A 55 -14.60 -7.98 11.85
CA ASP A 55 -14.74 -7.48 13.22
C ASP A 55 -13.68 -6.44 13.59
N ILE A 56 -12.92 -5.91 12.62
CA ILE A 56 -11.85 -4.95 12.86
C ILE A 56 -12.35 -3.52 12.63
N VAL A 57 -12.02 -2.63 13.57
CA VAL A 57 -12.33 -1.20 13.46
C VAL A 57 -11.68 -0.63 12.19
N THR A 58 -12.42 0.21 11.46
CA THR A 58 -12.00 0.72 10.14
C THR A 58 -10.63 1.40 10.16
N TYR A 59 -10.31 2.13 11.22
CA TYR A 59 -9.00 2.75 11.42
C TYR A 59 -7.88 1.69 11.50
N ASP A 60 -8.05 0.66 12.33
CA ASP A 60 -7.05 -0.40 12.46
C ASP A 60 -6.92 -1.23 11.18
N MET A 61 -8.04 -1.47 10.50
CA MET A 61 -8.07 -2.13 9.19
C MET A 61 -7.22 -1.37 8.17
N ILE A 62 -7.37 -0.04 8.03
CA ILE A 62 -6.55 0.70 7.06
C ILE A 62 -5.06 0.69 7.44
N GLN A 63 -4.71 0.82 8.73
CA GLN A 63 -3.31 0.82 9.15
C GLN A 63 -2.65 -0.54 8.85
N HIS A 64 -3.32 -1.63 9.20
CA HIS A 64 -2.83 -2.98 8.90
C HIS A 64 -2.67 -3.22 7.39
N LEU A 65 -3.62 -2.76 6.57
CA LEU A 65 -3.51 -2.90 5.11
C LEU A 65 -2.35 -2.08 4.54
N LYS A 66 -2.17 -0.83 4.99
CA LYS A 66 -1.00 -0.01 4.59
C LYS A 66 0.31 -0.72 4.91
N GLU A 67 0.48 -1.19 6.14
CA GLU A 67 1.68 -1.92 6.54
C GLU A 67 1.90 -3.21 5.74
N LEU A 68 0.82 -3.96 5.49
CA LEU A 68 0.86 -5.19 4.72
C LEU A 68 1.31 -4.93 3.28
N TYR A 69 0.68 -3.98 2.59
CA TYR A 69 1.02 -3.65 1.21
C TYR A 69 2.39 -3.00 1.08
N GLU A 70 2.78 -2.09 2.00
CA GLU A 70 4.14 -1.54 2.02
C GLU A 70 5.20 -2.63 2.17
N ARG A 71 4.96 -3.61 3.06
CA ARG A 71 5.83 -4.76 3.24
C ARG A 71 5.89 -5.62 1.99
N GLN A 72 4.76 -5.90 1.34
CA GLN A 72 4.70 -6.65 0.08
C GLN A 72 5.45 -5.92 -1.03
N THR A 73 5.18 -4.64 -1.27
CA THR A 73 5.87 -3.81 -2.27
C THR A 73 7.37 -3.78 -2.01
N ARG A 74 7.81 -3.66 -0.75
CA ARG A 74 9.25 -3.74 -0.40
C ARG A 74 9.85 -5.11 -0.72
N GLN A 75 9.14 -6.20 -0.44
CA GLN A 75 9.61 -7.55 -0.78
C GLN A 75 9.71 -7.77 -2.29
N GLU A 76 8.74 -7.29 -3.06
CA GLU A 76 8.75 -7.36 -4.51
C GLU A 76 9.89 -6.53 -5.10
N ARG A 77 10.10 -5.29 -4.62
CA ARG A 77 11.25 -4.48 -5.00
C ARG A 77 12.57 -5.20 -4.74
N TYR A 78 12.70 -5.85 -3.58
CA TYR A 78 13.89 -6.63 -3.26
C TYR A 78 14.07 -7.81 -4.24
N LYS A 79 13.02 -8.58 -4.53
CA LYS A 79 13.07 -9.70 -5.49
C LYS A 79 13.46 -9.21 -6.89
N THR A 80 12.84 -8.14 -7.37
CA THR A 80 13.12 -7.55 -8.69
C THR A 80 14.53 -6.99 -8.76
N SER A 81 14.98 -6.26 -7.73
CA SER A 81 16.37 -5.77 -7.65
C SER A 81 17.37 -6.92 -7.65
N LYS A 82 17.08 -7.98 -6.89
CA LYS A 82 17.94 -9.17 -6.83
C LYS A 82 18.11 -9.80 -8.21
N VAL A 83 17.04 -10.00 -8.97
CA VAL A 83 17.16 -10.59 -10.32
C VAL A 83 17.78 -9.63 -11.33
N LEU A 84 17.58 -8.31 -11.18
CA LEU A 84 18.24 -7.29 -11.99
C LEU A 84 19.77 -7.37 -11.83
N PHE A 85 20.27 -7.27 -10.60
CA PHE A 85 21.72 -7.30 -10.32
C PHE A 85 22.35 -8.69 -10.50
N GLN A 86 21.54 -9.76 -10.57
CA GLN A 86 22.00 -11.11 -10.89
C GLN A 86 21.88 -11.44 -12.38
N CYS A 87 21.26 -10.57 -13.19
CA CYS A 87 21.09 -10.80 -14.61
C CYS A 87 22.47 -10.75 -15.29
N LYS A 88 22.91 -11.88 -15.84
CA LYS A 88 24.16 -11.97 -16.59
C LYS A 88 23.87 -12.16 -18.07
N THR A 89 24.76 -11.63 -18.90
CA THR A 89 24.80 -11.96 -20.33
C THR A 89 25.04 -13.47 -20.48
N VAL A 90 24.22 -14.13 -21.29
CA VAL A 90 24.42 -15.54 -21.62
C VAL A 90 25.35 -15.62 -22.81
N GLU A 91 26.42 -16.41 -22.70
CA GLU A 91 27.39 -16.59 -23.78
C GLU A 91 26.69 -17.08 -25.06
N GLY A 92 26.97 -16.44 -26.19
CA GLY A 92 26.31 -16.72 -27.48
C GLY A 92 24.90 -16.13 -27.65
N SER A 93 24.33 -15.46 -26.65
CA SER A 93 23.05 -14.75 -26.79
C SER A 93 23.23 -13.32 -27.34
N PRO A 94 22.28 -12.80 -28.15
CA PRO A 94 22.34 -11.42 -28.60
C PRO A 94 22.28 -10.45 -27.41
N MET A 95 23.18 -9.46 -27.39
CA MET A 95 23.21 -8.42 -26.36
C MET A 95 21.88 -7.66 -26.23
N GLY A 96 21.17 -7.45 -27.34
CA GLY A 96 19.83 -6.84 -27.32
C GLY A 96 18.81 -7.59 -26.45
N THR A 97 18.92 -8.92 -26.35
CA THR A 97 18.06 -9.73 -25.48
C THR A 97 18.34 -9.47 -24.00
N HIS A 98 19.60 -9.23 -23.64
CA HIS A 98 19.99 -8.91 -22.27
C HIS A 98 19.49 -7.52 -21.87
N VAL A 99 19.73 -6.52 -22.72
CA VAL A 99 19.28 -5.13 -22.52
C VAL A 99 17.76 -5.07 -22.34
N LEU A 100 16.99 -5.76 -23.21
CA LEU A 100 15.54 -5.81 -23.09
C LEU A 100 15.07 -6.40 -21.75
N LYS A 101 15.74 -7.43 -21.22
CA LYS A 101 15.42 -7.99 -19.90
C LYS A 101 15.71 -7.01 -18.78
N MET A 102 16.84 -6.31 -18.84
CA MET A 102 17.22 -5.31 -17.84
C MET A 102 16.24 -4.15 -17.82
N ILE A 103 15.86 -3.61 -18.99
CA ILE A 103 14.82 -2.58 -19.11
C ILE A 103 13.52 -3.08 -18.46
N GLY A 104 13.07 -4.31 -18.74
CA GLY A 104 11.86 -4.85 -18.14
C GLY A 104 11.89 -4.94 -16.61
N TYR A 105 13.05 -5.24 -16.01
CA TYR A 105 13.21 -5.22 -14.56
C TYR A 105 13.21 -3.80 -13.99
N ILE A 106 13.82 -2.84 -14.69
CA ILE A 106 13.82 -1.42 -14.29
C ILE A 106 12.40 -0.88 -14.31
N GLU A 107 11.65 -1.08 -15.41
CA GLU A 107 10.22 -0.70 -15.49
C GLU A 107 9.37 -1.36 -14.39
N SER A 108 9.70 -2.60 -14.01
CA SER A 108 9.03 -3.29 -12.91
C SER A 108 9.32 -2.63 -11.56
N LEU A 109 10.52 -2.12 -11.33
CA LEU A 109 10.86 -1.34 -10.13
C LEU A 109 10.12 -0.01 -10.11
N GLU A 110 10.02 0.68 -11.26
CA GLU A 110 9.28 1.94 -11.36
C GLU A 110 7.80 1.77 -11.01
N LYS A 111 7.16 0.69 -11.51
CA LYS A 111 5.77 0.33 -11.16
C LYS A 111 5.59 0.05 -9.67
N LEU A 112 6.64 -0.40 -8.98
CA LEU A 112 6.67 -0.61 -7.54
C LEU A 112 7.06 0.67 -6.75
N GLY A 113 7.07 1.83 -7.40
CA GLY A 113 7.36 3.12 -6.80
C GLY A 113 8.86 3.34 -6.52
N PHE A 114 9.75 2.63 -7.21
CA PHE A 114 11.19 2.78 -7.03
C PHE A 114 11.87 3.14 -8.35
N LEU A 115 12.14 4.44 -8.50
CA LEU A 115 12.87 5.00 -9.63
C LEU A 115 14.37 4.84 -9.39
N LEU A 116 15.06 4.25 -10.37
CA LEU A 116 16.51 4.21 -10.38
C LEU A 116 17.06 5.53 -10.93
N GLY A 117 18.19 5.98 -10.39
CA GLY A 117 18.90 7.13 -10.95
C GLY A 117 19.39 6.82 -12.37
N VAL A 118 19.39 7.82 -13.25
CA VAL A 118 19.75 7.66 -14.68
C VAL A 118 21.16 7.08 -14.86
N GLU A 119 22.10 7.47 -14.00
CA GLU A 119 23.46 6.92 -14.00
C GLU A 119 23.44 5.42 -13.69
N LEU A 120 22.76 5.03 -12.61
CA LEU A 120 22.64 3.62 -12.22
C LEU A 120 21.89 2.79 -13.25
N VAL A 121 20.86 3.33 -13.91
CA VAL A 121 20.18 2.66 -15.04
C VAL A 121 21.18 2.34 -16.15
N SER A 122 22.05 3.30 -16.49
CA SER A 122 23.07 3.13 -17.52
C SER A 122 24.12 2.09 -17.10
N ASP A 123 24.61 2.16 -15.87
CA ASP A 123 25.62 1.25 -15.31
C ASP A 123 25.11 -0.19 -15.16
N VAL A 124 23.80 -0.37 -14.93
CA VAL A 124 23.22 -1.70 -14.79
C VAL A 124 22.94 -2.34 -16.15
N ILE A 125 22.74 -1.55 -17.21
CA ILE A 125 22.44 -2.07 -18.57
C ILE A 125 23.71 -2.45 -19.35
N LEU A 126 24.82 -1.74 -19.13
CA LEU A 126 26.08 -1.86 -19.86
C LEU A 126 27.03 -2.90 -19.22
#